data_AF-A0A345Y470-F1
#
_entry.id   AF-A0A345Y470-F1
#
_cell.length_a   1.000
_cell.length_b   1.000
_cell.length_c   1.000
_cell.angle_alpha   90.00
_cell.angle_beta   90.00
_cell.angle_gamma   90.00
#
_symmetry.space_group_name_H-M   'P 1'
#
loop_
_entity.id
_entity.type
_entity.pdbx_description
1 polymer ?
#
loop_
_entity_poly.entity_id
_entity_poly.type
_entity_poly.pdbx_seq_one_letter_code
_entity_poly.pdbx_strand_id
1 'polypeptide(L)'
;MPLPRLSRSGFTLIEVLIVLAIVGILLAVALPAYQQYVQRSRRADAHAALMAASQKQSRYFLFNNEFTDRLASLGVSADSDARYYTLANPVSADRTASYSITATVAAGGAQARDTDCTTITLTAASSGGIDYTPAGCWGRR
;
A
#
# COMPACT_ATOMS: atom_id res chain seq x y z
N MET A 1 -54.55 44.32 -3.65
CA MET A 1 -53.66 44.19 -2.48
C MET A 1 -52.36 43.51 -2.94
N PRO A 2 -51.25 44.23 -3.13
CA PRO A 2 -49.99 43.62 -3.58
C PRO A 2 -49.27 42.96 -2.41
N LEU A 3 -48.74 41.75 -2.62
CA LEU A 3 -47.99 41.01 -1.60
C LEU A 3 -46.57 41.58 -1.44
N PRO A 4 -46.04 41.66 -0.20
CA PRO A 4 -44.68 42.13 0.04
C PRO A 4 -43.67 41.22 -0.65
N ARG A 5 -42.79 41.82 -1.46
CA ARG A 5 -41.66 41.09 -2.05
C ARG A 5 -40.67 40.78 -0.93
N LEU A 6 -40.52 39.49 -0.59
CA LEU A 6 -39.41 39.03 0.23
C LEU A 6 -38.11 39.36 -0.53
N SER A 7 -37.30 40.26 0.02
CA SER A 7 -35.96 40.53 -0.47
C SER A 7 -35.17 39.22 -0.46
N ARG A 8 -34.81 38.70 -1.64
CA ARG A 8 -33.84 37.61 -1.73
C ARG A 8 -32.47 38.23 -1.49
N SER A 9 -31.94 38.11 -0.28
CA SER A 9 -30.53 38.36 -0.02
C SER A 9 -29.69 37.32 -0.76
N GLY A 10 -28.87 37.79 -1.71
CA GLY A 10 -27.84 36.99 -2.35
C GLY A 10 -26.50 37.15 -1.63
N PHE A 11 -25.62 36.16 -1.77
CA PHE A 11 -24.22 36.28 -1.33
C PHE A 11 -23.49 37.34 -2.14
N THR A 12 -22.63 38.11 -1.47
CA THR A 12 -21.74 39.07 -2.13
C THR A 12 -20.57 38.35 -2.79
N LEU A 13 -19.99 38.96 -3.83
CA LEU A 13 -18.77 38.44 -4.47
C LEU A 13 -17.62 38.31 -3.47
N ILE A 14 -17.52 39.25 -2.54
CA ILE A 14 -16.47 39.26 -1.52
C ILE A 14 -16.64 38.13 -0.49
N GLU A 15 -17.88 37.80 -0.10
CA GLU A 15 -18.14 36.64 0.77
C GLU A 15 -17.70 35.34 0.10
N VAL A 16 -18.03 35.15 -1.18
CA VAL A 16 -17.61 33.96 -1.92
C VAL A 16 -16.08 33.90 -2.04
N LEU A 17 -15.40 35.02 -2.28
CA LEU A 17 -13.94 35.06 -2.35
C LEU A 17 -13.27 34.68 -1.02
N ILE A 18 -13.79 35.17 0.11
CA ILE A 18 -13.26 34.82 1.44
C ILE A 18 -13.47 33.33 1.72
N VAL A 19 -14.66 32.79 1.40
CA VAL A 19 -14.95 31.35 1.57
C VAL A 19 -14.00 30.51 0.72
N LEU A 20 -13.77 30.88 -0.54
CA LEU A 20 -12.83 30.17 -1.41
C LEU A 20 -11.39 30.25 -0.89
N ALA A 21 -10.96 31.39 -0.34
CA ALA A 21 -9.65 31.53 0.27
C ALA A 21 -9.48 30.57 1.47
N ILE A 22 -10.48 30.49 2.35
CA ILE A 22 -10.46 29.57 3.49
C ILE A 22 -10.42 28.11 3.02
N VAL A 23 -11.28 27.73 2.06
CA VAL A 23 -11.30 26.38 1.50
C VAL A 23 -9.97 26.02 0.84
N GLY A 24 -9.35 26.95 0.12
CA GLY A 24 -8.04 26.75 -0.49
C GLY A 24 -6.95 26.42 0.54
N ILE A 25 -6.93 27.13 1.67
CA ILE A 25 -5.98 26.87 2.77
C ILE A 25 -6.22 25.48 3.37
N LEU A 26 -7.47 25.10 3.61
CA LEU A 26 -7.80 23.77 4.15
C LEU A 26 -7.39 22.64 3.21
N LEU A 27 -7.65 22.79 1.90
CA LEU A 27 -7.31 21.79 0.89
C LEU A 27 -5.80 21.58 0.77
N ALA A 28 -4.98 22.63 0.95
CA ALA A 28 -3.53 22.52 0.89
C ALA A 28 -2.95 21.54 1.92
N VAL A 29 -3.60 21.39 3.09
CA VAL A 29 -3.18 20.45 4.14
C VAL A 29 -3.93 19.12 4.04
N ALA A 30 -5.24 19.16 3.77
CA ALA A 30 -6.09 17.98 3.78
C ALA A 30 -5.76 16.99 2.65
N LEU A 31 -5.48 17.48 1.44
CA LEU A 31 -5.21 16.61 0.28
C LEU A 31 -3.96 15.73 0.43
N PRO A 32 -2.76 16.27 0.76
CA PRO A 32 -1.58 15.43 0.93
C PRO A 32 -1.74 14.45 2.10
N ALA A 33 -2.36 14.87 3.20
CA ALA A 33 -2.62 14.00 4.35
C ALA A 33 -3.54 12.82 3.98
N TYR A 34 -4.62 13.08 3.23
CA TYR A 34 -5.53 12.05 2.75
C TYR A 34 -4.83 11.07 1.79
N GLN A 35 -4.00 11.58 0.87
CA GLN A 35 -3.22 10.74 -0.04
C GLN A 35 -2.27 9.81 0.72
N GLN A 36 -1.56 10.31 1.72
CA GLN A 36 -0.69 9.49 2.57
C GLN A 36 -1.47 8.42 3.36
N TYR A 37 -2.67 8.76 3.85
CA TYR A 37 -3.54 7.79 4.52
C TYR A 37 -3.95 6.64 3.59
N VAL A 38 -4.40 6.97 2.38
CA VAL A 38 -4.78 5.97 1.37
C VAL A 38 -3.58 5.12 0.96
N GLN A 39 -2.40 5.72 0.76
CA GLN A 39 -1.17 4.99 0.45
C GLN A 39 -0.81 4.00 1.57
N ARG A 40 -0.87 4.42 2.85
CA ARG A 40 -0.61 3.55 3.99
C ARG A 40 -1.61 2.39 4.07
N SER A 41 -2.88 2.65 3.81
CA SER A 41 -3.91 1.60 3.75
C SER A 41 -3.60 0.56 2.66
N ARG A 42 -3.14 1.00 1.48
CA ARG A 42 -2.73 0.09 0.40
C ARG A 42 -1.45 -0.67 0.71
N ARG A 43 -0.48 -0.08 1.42
CA ARG A 43 0.69 -0.84 1.92
C ARG A 43 0.27 -1.98 2.86
N ALA A 44 -0.82 -1.84 3.61
CA ALA A 44 -1.32 -2.91 4.46
C ALA A 44 -1.78 -4.14 3.65
N ASP A 45 -2.34 -3.94 2.45
CA ASP A 45 -2.66 -5.01 1.49
C ASP A 45 -1.39 -5.74 1.04
N ALA A 46 -0.32 -5.01 0.71
CA ALA A 46 0.99 -5.62 0.44
C ALA A 46 1.53 -6.42 1.63
N HIS A 47 1.52 -5.85 2.84
CA HIS A 47 1.99 -6.54 4.04
C HIS A 47 1.23 -7.83 4.31
N ALA A 48 -0.10 -7.81 4.15
CA ALA A 48 -0.94 -8.99 4.30
C ALA A 48 -0.55 -10.08 3.29
N ALA A 49 -0.40 -9.72 2.03
CA ALA A 49 0.01 -10.65 0.98
C ALA A 49 1.40 -11.26 1.23
N LEU A 50 2.38 -10.42 1.63
CA LEU A 50 3.74 -10.86 1.94
C LEU A 50 3.78 -11.81 3.14
N MET A 51 3.03 -11.51 4.21
CA MET A 51 2.97 -12.36 5.40
C MET A 51 2.22 -13.66 5.15
N ALA A 52 1.15 -13.63 4.34
CA ALA A 52 0.46 -14.85 3.93
C ALA A 52 1.40 -15.75 3.12
N ALA A 53 2.15 -15.19 2.18
CA ALA A 53 3.10 -15.92 1.37
C ALA A 53 4.28 -16.47 2.19
N SER A 54 4.79 -15.71 3.17
CA SER A 54 5.87 -16.17 4.06
C SER A 54 5.44 -17.34 4.93
N GLN A 55 4.20 -17.32 5.44
CA GLN A 55 3.63 -18.45 6.17
C GLN A 55 3.51 -19.70 5.29
N LYS A 56 3.12 -19.52 4.02
CA LYS A 56 3.05 -20.63 3.05
C LYS A 56 4.43 -21.19 2.72
N GLN A 57 5.45 -20.33 2.62
CA GLN A 57 6.85 -20.77 2.45
C GLN A 57 7.31 -21.65 3.61
N SER A 58 7.10 -21.19 4.84
CA SER A 58 7.46 -21.98 6.03
C SER A 58 6.75 -23.33 6.03
N ARG A 59 5.46 -23.36 5.67
CA ARG A 59 4.73 -24.63 5.52
C ARG A 59 5.28 -25.50 4.40
N TYR A 60 5.62 -24.93 3.25
CA TYR A 60 6.19 -25.67 2.12
C TYR A 60 7.53 -26.30 2.50
N PHE A 61 8.37 -25.58 3.23
CA PHE A 61 9.65 -26.07 3.74
C PHE A 61 9.48 -27.29 4.65
N LEU A 62 8.47 -27.31 5.53
CA LEU A 62 8.20 -28.46 6.41
C LEU A 62 7.91 -29.77 5.66
N PHE A 63 7.41 -29.70 4.44
CA PHE A 63 7.08 -30.89 3.64
C PHE A 63 8.14 -31.23 2.59
N ASN A 64 8.89 -30.25 2.10
CA ASN A 64 9.80 -30.42 0.97
C ASN A 64 11.28 -30.23 1.35
N ASN A 65 11.58 -29.79 2.57
CA ASN A 65 12.93 -29.44 3.06
C ASN A 65 13.66 -28.39 2.21
N GLU A 66 12.93 -27.61 1.42
CA GLU A 66 13.45 -26.49 0.62
C GLU A 66 12.38 -25.40 0.46
N PHE A 67 12.80 -24.19 0.12
CA PHE A 67 11.92 -23.10 -0.30
C PHE A 67 11.61 -23.20 -1.79
N THR A 68 10.42 -22.72 -2.17
CA THR A 68 10.02 -22.64 -3.57
C THR A 68 10.13 -21.23 -4.12
N ASP A 69 10.53 -21.07 -5.37
CA ASP A 69 10.47 -19.80 -6.11
C ASP A 69 9.11 -19.61 -6.79
N ARG A 70 8.33 -20.68 -6.90
CA ARG A 70 7.04 -20.68 -7.59
C ARG A 70 5.90 -20.34 -6.64
N LEU A 71 5.27 -19.17 -6.83
CA LEU A 71 4.07 -18.77 -6.09
C LEU A 71 2.92 -19.79 -6.23
N ALA A 72 2.80 -20.43 -7.39
CA ALA A 72 1.81 -21.48 -7.63
C ALA A 72 1.96 -22.68 -6.67
N SER A 73 3.19 -23.07 -6.34
CA SER A 73 3.47 -24.16 -5.39
C SER A 73 3.08 -23.81 -3.95
N LEU A 74 3.00 -22.51 -3.64
CA LEU A 74 2.51 -22.00 -2.36
C LEU A 74 0.98 -21.83 -2.33
N GLY A 75 0.31 -21.93 -3.49
CA GLY A 75 -1.09 -21.58 -3.66
C GLY A 75 -1.36 -20.09 -3.40
N VAL A 76 -0.40 -19.24 -3.75
CA VAL A 76 -0.45 -17.77 -3.59
C VAL A 76 -0.63 -17.14 -4.98
N SER A 77 -1.50 -16.14 -5.08
CA SER A 77 -1.68 -15.35 -6.30
C SER A 77 -0.45 -14.51 -6.61
N ALA A 78 -0.25 -14.18 -7.89
CA ALA A 78 0.79 -13.24 -8.30
C ALA A 78 0.44 -11.78 -7.99
N ASP A 79 -0.78 -11.52 -7.52
CA ASP A 79 -1.27 -10.19 -7.13
C ASP A 79 -1.71 -10.19 -5.67
N SER A 80 -1.65 -9.04 -5.02
CA SER A 80 -2.32 -8.80 -3.74
C SER A 80 -3.85 -8.84 -3.91
N ASP A 81 -4.57 -9.03 -2.81
CA ASP A 81 -6.03 -9.21 -2.83
C ASP A 81 -6.74 -8.00 -3.48
N ALA A 82 -6.32 -6.79 -3.12
CA ALA A 82 -6.85 -5.57 -3.72
C ALA A 82 -6.14 -5.15 -5.03
N ARG A 83 -5.21 -5.97 -5.53
CA ARG A 83 -4.47 -5.80 -6.80
C ARG A 83 -3.70 -4.49 -6.91
N TYR A 84 -3.32 -3.90 -5.79
CA TYR A 84 -2.43 -2.74 -5.79
C TYR A 84 -0.97 -3.14 -6.02
N TYR A 85 -0.62 -4.40 -5.77
CA TYR A 85 0.73 -4.93 -5.85
C TYR A 85 0.77 -6.27 -6.59
N THR A 86 1.87 -6.50 -7.30
CA THR A 86 2.27 -7.78 -7.89
C THR A 86 3.37 -8.39 -7.03
N LEU A 87 3.33 -9.70 -6.83
CA LEU A 87 4.23 -10.47 -5.98
C LEU A 87 5.29 -11.18 -6.83
N ALA A 88 6.53 -11.14 -6.36
CA ALA A 88 7.64 -11.96 -6.81
C ALA A 88 8.26 -12.68 -5.61
N ASN A 89 8.74 -13.90 -5.81
CA ASN A 89 9.22 -14.76 -4.74
C ASN A 89 10.55 -15.43 -5.11
N PRO A 90 11.64 -14.67 -5.29
CA PRO A 90 12.96 -15.25 -5.45
C PRO A 90 13.42 -16.02 -4.20
N VAL A 91 14.18 -17.09 -4.41
CA VAL A 91 14.85 -17.87 -3.36
C VAL A 91 16.36 -17.81 -3.56
N SER A 92 17.14 -18.03 -2.49
CA SER A 92 18.59 -18.16 -2.62
C SER A 92 18.98 -19.39 -3.45
N ALA A 93 20.19 -19.36 -4.03
CA ALA A 93 20.73 -20.49 -4.80
C ALA A 93 20.77 -21.78 -3.96
N ASP A 94 21.15 -21.67 -2.68
CA ASP A 94 20.83 -22.68 -1.68
C ASP A 94 19.36 -22.52 -1.29
N ARG A 95 18.49 -23.37 -1.82
CA ARG A 95 17.04 -23.30 -1.59
C ARG A 95 16.66 -23.60 -0.14
N THR A 96 17.60 -23.94 0.73
CA THR A 96 17.38 -24.17 2.16
C THR A 96 17.81 -22.99 3.04
N ALA A 97 18.55 -22.03 2.49
CA ALA A 97 19.11 -20.93 3.26
C ALA A 97 18.12 -19.78 3.48
N SER A 98 17.52 -19.24 2.41
CA SER A 98 16.60 -18.12 2.52
C SER A 98 15.66 -17.96 1.32
N TYR A 99 14.63 -17.14 1.51
CA TYR A 99 13.77 -16.64 0.44
C TYR A 99 13.48 -15.16 0.65
N SER A 100 13.09 -14.47 -0.41
CA SER A 100 12.50 -13.15 -0.31
C SER A 100 11.22 -13.05 -1.11
N ILE A 101 10.22 -12.41 -0.52
CA ILE A 101 8.94 -12.13 -1.15
C ILE A 101 8.85 -10.63 -1.31
N THR A 102 8.62 -10.20 -2.54
CA THR A 102 8.61 -8.80 -2.93
C THR A 102 7.26 -8.44 -3.49
N ALA A 103 6.64 -7.39 -2.98
CA ALA A 103 5.44 -6.76 -3.49
C ALA A 103 5.84 -5.47 -4.20
N THR A 104 5.70 -5.44 -5.53
CA THR A 104 5.91 -4.25 -6.36
C THR A 104 4.57 -3.64 -6.74
N VAL A 105 4.46 -2.32 -6.77
CA VAL A 105 3.22 -1.65 -7.20
C VAL A 105 2.82 -2.12 -8.60
N ALA A 106 1.53 -2.45 -8.77
CA ALA A 106 0.98 -2.83 -10.07
C ALA A 106 1.13 -1.69 -11.09
N ALA A 107 1.52 -2.03 -12.31
CA ALA A 107 1.80 -1.06 -13.37
C ALA A 107 0.59 -0.14 -13.64
N GLY A 108 0.81 1.18 -13.64
CA GLY A 108 -0.25 2.19 -13.83
C GLY A 108 -1.21 2.35 -12.64
N GLY A 109 -0.98 1.66 -11.52
CA GLY A 109 -1.81 1.72 -10.33
C GLY A 109 -1.71 3.05 -9.59
N ALA A 110 -2.78 3.42 -8.87
CA ALA A 110 -2.82 4.65 -8.07
C ALA A 110 -1.79 4.68 -6.92
N GLN A 111 -1.17 3.54 -6.61
CA GLN A 111 -0.09 3.42 -5.63
C GLN A 111 1.28 3.85 -6.18
N ALA A 112 1.42 4.08 -7.49
CA ALA A 112 2.69 4.50 -8.10
C ALA A 112 3.19 5.88 -7.61
N ARG A 113 2.31 6.67 -6.99
CA ARG A 113 2.65 7.95 -6.35
C ARG A 113 3.36 7.80 -5.00
N ASP A 114 3.42 6.57 -4.48
CA ASP A 114 4.14 6.24 -3.26
C ASP A 114 5.59 5.89 -3.58
N THR A 115 6.37 6.91 -3.94
CA THR A 115 7.73 6.76 -4.51
C THR A 115 8.70 6.05 -3.58
N ASP A 116 8.55 6.24 -2.26
CA ASP A 116 9.44 5.67 -1.25
C ASP A 116 9.15 4.18 -1.00
N CYS A 117 7.95 3.72 -1.32
CA CYS A 117 7.46 2.37 -1.01
C CYS A 117 6.84 1.66 -2.22
N THR A 118 7.41 1.91 -3.40
CA THR A 118 7.04 1.23 -4.65
C THR A 118 7.29 -0.26 -4.60
N THR A 119 8.29 -0.68 -3.83
CA THR A 119 8.66 -2.07 -3.63
C THR A 119 8.81 -2.33 -2.14
N ILE A 120 8.11 -3.35 -1.65
CA ILE A 120 8.14 -3.77 -0.26
C ILE A 120 8.55 -5.24 -0.23
N THR A 121 9.62 -5.54 0.50
CA THR A 121 10.20 -6.88 0.54
C THR A 121 10.29 -7.39 1.96
N LEU A 122 9.96 -8.68 2.10
CA LEU A 122 10.20 -9.50 3.28
C LEU A 122 11.19 -10.58 2.89
N THR A 123 12.35 -10.59 3.51
CA THR A 123 13.36 -11.64 3.36
C THR A 123 13.39 -12.47 4.62
N ALA A 124 13.34 -13.80 4.51
CA ALA A 124 13.44 -14.69 5.65
C ALA A 124 14.51 -15.75 5.43
N ALA A 125 15.29 -16.02 6.47
CA ALA A 125 16.30 -17.07 6.50
C ALA A 125 15.79 -18.29 7.30
N SER A 126 16.29 -19.48 6.97
CA SER A 126 15.97 -20.71 7.71
C SER A 126 16.48 -20.69 9.15
N SER A 127 17.46 -19.83 9.46
CA SER A 127 17.89 -19.53 10.83
C SER A 127 16.87 -18.74 11.66
N GLY A 128 15.75 -18.31 11.06
CA GLY A 128 14.67 -17.57 11.71
C GLY A 128 14.79 -16.05 11.64
N GLY A 129 15.85 -15.51 11.01
CA GLY A 129 15.98 -14.07 10.76
C GLY A 129 14.98 -13.59 9.71
N ILE A 130 14.33 -12.45 9.96
CA ILE A 130 13.43 -11.79 9.00
C ILE A 130 13.84 -10.34 8.83
N ASP A 131 14.16 -9.96 7.59
CA ASP A 131 14.49 -8.60 7.19
C ASP A 131 13.33 -7.95 6.44
N TYR A 132 12.98 -6.73 6.84
CA TYR A 132 11.90 -5.95 6.26
C TYR A 132 12.45 -4.71 5.57
N THR A 133 12.33 -4.64 4.25
CA THR A 133 12.93 -3.56 3.46
C THR A 133 11.92 -2.92 2.52
N PRO A 134 11.89 -1.58 2.37
CA PRO A 134 12.54 -0.57 3.22
C PRO A 134 11.85 -0.43 4.60
N ALA A 135 12.60 -0.27 5.69
CA ALA A 135 12.04 -0.24 7.05
C ALA A 135 10.91 0.80 7.26
N GLY A 136 11.04 1.98 6.66
CA GLY A 136 10.03 3.04 6.70
C GLY A 136 8.69 2.69 6.07
N CYS A 137 8.65 1.71 5.16
CA CYS A 137 7.43 1.22 4.53
C CYS A 137 6.65 0.27 5.45
N TRP A 138 7.36 -0.43 6.32
CA TRP A 138 6.82 -1.40 7.29
C TRP A 138 6.37 -0.77 8.61
N GLY A 139 6.48 0.55 8.77
CA GLY A 139 6.14 1.24 10.02
C GLY A 139 7.13 0.95 11.16
N ARG A 140 8.31 0.41 10.85
CA ARG A 140 9.40 0.19 11.78
C ARG A 140 10.39 1.35 11.62
N ARG A 141 10.43 2.25 12.60
CA ARG A 141 11.47 3.28 12.76
C ARG A 141 12.26 2.98 14.01
#